data_AF-A0A936R4V3-F1
#
_entry.id   AF-A0A936R4V3-F1
#
_cell.length_a   1.000
_cell.length_b   1.000
_cell.length_c   1.000
_cell.angle_alpha   90.00
_cell.angle_beta   90.00
_cell.angle_gamma   90.00
#
_symmetry.space_group_name_H-M   'P 1'
#
loop_
_entity.id
_entity.type
_entity.pdbx_description
1 polymer ?
#
loop_
_entity_poly.entity_id
_entity_poly.type
_entity_poly.pdbx_seq_one_letter_code
_entity_poly.pdbx_strand_id
1 'polypeptide(L)'
;MTTAQDGRYIAGQLIRVTAKEARYLGRTAARLRTMNIDRSWVESLENNDEHSEMLDAFVSRYGRLQDTLGDKLLPAILRLGLEKTGTQLDNLLRAEKLGWIESTQAWVELRELRNRLVHEYMESADDLLDALQQALQGVPVLTETQCRMAAYAQKAGVT
;
A
#
# COMPACT_ATOMS: atom_id res chain seq x y z
N MET A 1 7.73 2.86 31.31
CA MET A 1 6.61 2.19 30.63
C MET A 1 7.07 0.80 30.26
N THR A 2 6.22 -0.22 30.35
CA THR A 2 6.61 -1.61 29.99
C THR A 2 6.66 -1.78 28.48
N THR A 3 7.50 -2.69 27.98
CA THR A 3 7.71 -2.96 26.55
C THR A 3 6.41 -3.23 25.78
N ALA A 4 5.41 -3.81 26.46
CA ALA A 4 4.07 -4.06 25.90
C ALA A 4 3.24 -2.77 25.71
N GLN A 5 3.37 -1.81 26.62
CA GLN A 5 2.67 -0.52 26.56
C GLN A 5 3.25 0.36 25.45
N ASP A 6 4.57 0.30 25.25
CA ASP A 6 5.27 0.98 24.14
C ASP A 6 4.88 0.37 22.78
N GLY A 7 4.78 -0.97 22.70
CA GLY A 7 4.34 -1.66 21.49
C GLY A 7 2.93 -1.29 21.04
N ARG A 8 1.98 -1.20 21.99
CA ARG A 8 0.60 -0.77 21.70
C ARG A 8 0.55 0.67 21.21
N TYR A 9 1.30 1.56 21.85
CA TYR A 9 1.40 2.95 21.42
C TYR A 9 1.92 3.08 19.98
N ILE A 10 2.99 2.35 19.64
CA ILE A 10 3.58 2.34 18.29
C ILE A 10 2.56 1.83 17.26
N ALA A 11 1.91 0.70 17.52
CA ALA A 11 0.91 0.17 16.59
C ALA A 11 -0.27 1.14 16.42
N GLY A 12 -0.74 1.79 17.50
CA GLY A 12 -1.78 2.81 17.43
C GLY A 12 -1.37 4.02 16.55
N GLN A 13 -0.11 4.46 16.61
CA GLN A 13 0.41 5.49 15.70
C GLN A 13 0.44 5.02 14.25
N LEU A 14 0.96 3.81 14.00
CA LEU A 14 1.03 3.23 12.65
C LEU A 14 -0.35 3.06 12.02
N ILE A 15 -1.37 2.67 12.80
CA ILE A 15 -2.77 2.58 12.33
C ILE A 15 -3.28 3.96 11.89
N ARG A 16 -3.04 5.00 12.68
CA ARG A 16 -3.47 6.37 12.32
C ARG A 16 -2.78 6.88 11.06
N VAL A 17 -1.47 6.64 10.94
CA VAL A 17 -0.68 7.04 9.77
C VAL A 17 -1.16 6.31 8.52
N THR A 18 -1.25 4.99 8.57
CA THR A 18 -1.69 4.17 7.42
C THR A 18 -3.13 4.46 7.03
N ALA A 19 -4.04 4.73 7.98
CA ALA A 19 -5.40 5.16 7.65
C ALA A 19 -5.43 6.52 6.92
N LYS A 20 -4.55 7.44 7.28
CA LYS A 20 -4.39 8.73 6.58
C LYS A 20 -3.84 8.53 5.18
N GLU A 21 -2.81 7.69 5.03
CA GLU A 21 -2.20 7.34 3.75
C GLU A 21 -3.20 6.63 2.81
N ALA A 22 -3.95 5.64 3.31
CA ALA A 22 -4.99 4.94 2.57
C ALA A 22 -6.04 5.90 2.00
N ARG A 23 -6.51 6.87 2.81
CA ARG A 23 -7.45 7.90 2.35
C ARG A 23 -6.84 8.81 1.29
N TYR A 24 -5.59 9.22 1.43
CA TYR A 24 -4.93 10.05 0.42
C TYR A 24 -4.67 9.32 -0.89
N LEU A 25 -4.24 8.06 -0.81
CA LEU A 25 -4.10 7.20 -1.98
C LEU A 25 -5.44 7.02 -2.68
N GLY A 26 -6.51 6.68 -1.94
CA GLY A 26 -7.85 6.53 -2.50
C GLY A 26 -8.34 7.80 -3.22
N ARG A 27 -8.10 8.99 -2.64
CA ARG A 27 -8.43 10.27 -3.29
C ARG A 27 -7.62 10.51 -4.57
N THR A 28 -6.32 10.23 -4.57
CA THR A 28 -5.50 10.35 -5.79
C THR A 28 -5.95 9.38 -6.86
N ALA A 29 -6.17 8.12 -6.49
CA ALA A 29 -6.60 7.07 -7.41
C ALA A 29 -7.99 7.37 -8.00
N ALA A 30 -8.88 8.01 -7.25
CA ALA A 30 -10.16 8.49 -7.78
C ALA A 30 -9.98 9.62 -8.80
N ARG A 31 -9.08 10.60 -8.52
CA ARG A 31 -8.77 11.68 -9.47
C ARG A 31 -8.14 11.14 -10.76
N LEU A 32 -7.14 10.27 -10.66
CA LEU A 32 -6.53 9.63 -11.84
C LEU A 32 -7.58 8.93 -12.71
N ARG A 33 -8.52 8.20 -12.11
CA ARG A 33 -9.60 7.54 -12.87
C ARG A 33 -10.49 8.50 -13.65
N THR A 34 -10.61 9.77 -13.23
CA THR A 34 -11.36 10.79 -13.98
C THR A 34 -10.60 11.39 -15.16
N MET A 35 -9.28 11.17 -15.24
CA MET A 35 -8.41 11.73 -16.28
C MET A 35 -8.33 10.86 -17.54
N ASN A 36 -9.10 9.76 -17.63
CA ASN A 36 -9.06 8.78 -18.71
C ASN A 36 -7.62 8.32 -19.02
N ILE A 37 -7.07 7.49 -18.12
CA ILE A 37 -5.71 6.97 -18.24
C ILE A 37 -5.63 5.97 -19.40
N ASP A 38 -5.30 6.51 -20.58
CA ASP A 38 -5.03 5.79 -21.82
C ASP A 38 -3.61 6.08 -22.33
N ARG A 39 -3.27 5.55 -23.51
CA ARG A 39 -1.95 5.75 -24.10
C ARG A 39 -1.62 7.23 -24.35
N SER A 40 -2.60 8.02 -24.80
CA SER A 40 -2.40 9.45 -25.06
C SER A 40 -2.12 10.22 -23.77
N TRP A 41 -2.75 9.83 -22.67
CA TRP A 41 -2.46 10.37 -21.35
C TRP A 41 -1.01 10.09 -20.95
N VAL A 42 -0.53 8.86 -21.15
CA VAL A 42 0.86 8.49 -20.86
C VAL A 42 1.85 9.25 -21.74
N GLU A 43 1.60 9.34 -23.05
CA GLU A 43 2.46 10.09 -23.98
C GLU A 43 2.51 11.60 -23.67
N SER A 44 1.48 12.14 -23.01
CA SER A 44 1.45 13.54 -22.62
C SER A 44 2.30 13.88 -21.38
N LEU A 45 2.77 12.89 -20.62
CA LEU A 45 3.49 13.10 -19.35
C LEU A 45 4.73 13.99 -19.50
N GLU A 46 5.44 13.91 -20.63
CA GLU A 46 6.65 14.72 -20.88
C GLU A 46 6.36 16.22 -21.06
N ASN A 47 5.15 16.58 -21.48
CA ASN A 47 4.79 17.95 -21.86
C ASN A 47 3.59 18.49 -21.07
N ASN A 48 3.14 17.76 -20.05
CA ASN A 48 2.02 18.14 -19.20
C ASN A 48 2.36 17.91 -17.72
N ASP A 49 2.82 18.98 -17.06
CA ASP A 49 3.20 18.98 -15.66
C ASP A 49 2.08 18.45 -14.74
N GLU A 50 0.81 18.77 -15.03
CA GLU A 50 -0.31 18.29 -14.22
C GLU A 50 -0.43 16.76 -14.26
N HIS A 51 -0.22 16.15 -15.43
CA HIS A 51 -0.26 14.69 -15.58
C HIS A 51 0.94 14.03 -14.90
N SER A 52 2.14 14.58 -15.09
CA SER A 52 3.36 14.07 -14.45
C SER A 52 3.25 14.14 -12.92
N GLU A 53 2.87 15.30 -12.37
CA GLU A 53 2.67 15.49 -10.94
C GLU A 53 1.60 14.55 -10.37
N MET A 54 0.54 14.27 -11.15
CA MET A 54 -0.50 13.34 -10.74
C MET A 54 0.03 11.90 -10.64
N LEU A 55 0.82 11.47 -11.62
CA LEU A 55 1.49 10.16 -11.61
C LEU A 55 2.42 10.04 -10.40
N ASP A 56 3.32 11.01 -10.21
CA ASP A 56 4.28 11.02 -9.11
C ASP A 56 3.59 10.99 -7.74
N ALA A 57 2.54 11.80 -7.57
CA ALA A 57 1.75 11.81 -6.36
C ALA A 57 1.08 10.46 -6.10
N PHE A 58 0.63 9.77 -7.14
CA PHE A 58 0.05 8.42 -7.01
C PHE A 58 1.10 7.39 -6.64
N VAL A 59 2.19 7.29 -7.40
CA VAL A 59 3.26 6.31 -7.19
C VAL A 59 3.86 6.47 -5.80
N SER A 60 4.13 7.72 -5.38
CA SER A 60 4.66 8.03 -4.05
C SER A 60 3.70 7.60 -2.93
N ARG A 61 2.40 7.88 -3.06
CA ARG A 61 1.39 7.51 -2.04
C ARG A 61 1.14 6.01 -2.00
N TYR A 62 1.15 5.35 -3.16
CA TYR A 62 0.97 3.91 -3.28
C TYR A 62 2.10 3.16 -2.59
N GLY A 63 3.35 3.48 -2.96
CA GLY A 63 4.53 2.86 -2.35
C GLY A 63 4.60 3.11 -0.85
N ARG A 64 4.35 4.35 -0.40
CA ARG A 64 4.37 4.69 1.03
C ARG A 64 3.38 3.87 1.86
N LEU A 65 2.14 3.73 1.38
CA LEU A 65 1.13 2.93 2.06
C LEU A 65 1.55 1.46 2.10
N GLN A 66 1.95 0.89 0.97
CA GLN A 66 2.35 -0.51 0.88
C GLN A 66 3.54 -0.82 1.81
N ASP A 67 4.59 0.01 1.77
CA ASP A 67 5.79 -0.17 2.60
C ASP A 67 5.44 0.00 4.09
N THR A 68 4.63 0.98 4.45
CA THR A 68 4.24 1.19 5.86
C THR A 68 3.35 0.07 6.38
N LEU A 69 2.43 -0.45 5.56
CA LEU A 69 1.60 -1.60 5.92
C LEU A 69 2.44 -2.86 6.10
N GLY A 70 3.25 -3.20 5.09
CA GLY A 70 4.02 -4.44 5.06
C GLY A 70 5.20 -4.45 6.02
N ASP A 71 6.01 -3.41 6.02
CA ASP A 71 7.32 -3.43 6.69
C ASP A 71 7.22 -2.95 8.15
N LYS A 72 6.15 -2.22 8.50
CA LYS A 72 5.99 -1.61 9.84
C LYS A 72 4.74 -2.08 10.57
N LEU A 73 3.56 -1.86 10.00
CA LEU A 73 2.30 -2.13 10.69
C LEU A 73 2.10 -3.63 10.91
N LEU A 74 2.29 -4.44 9.87
CA LEU A 74 2.13 -5.89 9.93
C LEU A 74 2.98 -6.52 11.05
N PRO A 75 4.32 -6.35 11.12
CA PRO A 75 5.09 -6.94 12.19
C PRO A 75 4.75 -6.36 13.58
N ALA A 76 4.31 -5.10 13.66
CA ALA A 76 3.86 -4.52 14.93
C ALA A 76 2.58 -5.21 15.44
N ILE A 77 1.58 -5.42 14.58
CA ILE A 77 0.32 -6.07 14.94
C ILE A 77 0.55 -7.56 15.26
N LEU A 78 1.39 -8.26 14.48
CA LEU A 78 1.75 -9.65 14.76
C LEU A 78 2.32 -9.81 16.19
N ARG A 79 3.28 -8.97 16.57
CA ARG A 79 3.87 -9.01 17.93
C ARG A 79 2.84 -8.75 19.03
N LEU A 80 1.88 -7.86 18.79
CA LEU A 80 0.80 -7.59 19.75
C LEU A 80 -0.17 -8.77 19.88
N GLY A 81 -0.36 -9.53 18.81
CA GLY A 81 -1.06 -10.82 18.81
C GLY A 81 -0.26 -11.98 19.40
N LEU A 82 0.94 -11.73 19.95
CA LEU A 82 1.89 -12.76 20.39
C LEU A 82 2.30 -13.75 19.29
N GLU A 83 2.19 -13.32 18.02
CA GLU A 83 2.66 -14.07 16.87
C GLU A 83 4.18 -13.94 16.71
N LYS A 84 4.81 -14.98 16.20
CA LYS A 84 6.23 -14.92 15.81
C LYS A 84 6.35 -14.07 14.54
N THR A 85 7.20 -13.04 14.58
CA THR A 85 7.60 -12.31 13.38
C THR A 85 8.85 -12.93 12.77
N GLY A 86 8.86 -13.08 11.45
CA GLY A 86 9.98 -13.61 10.67
C GLY A 86 10.38 -12.67 9.53
N THR A 87 10.77 -13.26 8.41
CA THR A 87 11.03 -12.51 7.17
C THR A 87 9.76 -11.80 6.69
N GLN A 88 9.89 -10.87 5.73
CA GLN A 88 8.73 -10.19 5.17
C GLN A 88 7.71 -11.19 4.58
N LEU A 89 8.20 -12.22 3.88
CA LEU A 89 7.36 -13.27 3.31
C LEU A 89 6.65 -14.08 4.41
N ASP A 90 7.36 -14.47 5.47
CA ASP A 90 6.75 -15.21 6.58
C ASP A 90 5.62 -14.40 7.24
N ASN A 91 5.83 -13.10 7.43
CA ASN A 91 4.84 -12.22 8.02
C ASN A 91 3.61 -12.08 7.12
N LEU A 92 3.78 -12.01 5.79
CA LEU A 92 2.67 -11.97 4.84
C LEU A 92 1.90 -13.29 4.82
N LEU A 93 2.59 -14.43 4.77
CA LEU A 93 1.96 -15.76 4.86
C LEU A 93 1.16 -15.90 6.17
N ARG A 94 1.67 -15.33 7.27
CA ARG A 94 0.94 -15.31 8.53
C ARG A 94 -0.29 -14.40 8.46
N ALA A 95 -0.16 -13.21 7.88
CA ALA A 95 -1.27 -12.28 7.67
C ALA A 95 -2.39 -12.88 6.82
N GLU A 96 -2.04 -13.63 5.78
CA GLU A 96 -2.99 -14.34 4.92
C GLU A 96 -3.75 -15.40 5.70
N LYS A 97 -3.05 -16.24 6.47
CA LYS A 97 -3.69 -17.22 7.37
C LYS A 97 -4.61 -16.59 8.42
N LEU A 98 -4.32 -15.36 8.84
CA LEU A 98 -5.13 -14.59 9.78
C LEU A 98 -6.26 -13.79 9.08
N GLY A 99 -6.32 -13.83 7.75
CA GLY A 99 -7.33 -13.15 6.94
C GLY A 99 -7.15 -11.63 6.82
N TRP A 100 -5.96 -11.10 7.13
CA TRP A 100 -5.69 -9.66 7.06
C TRP A 100 -5.32 -9.21 5.66
N ILE A 101 -4.70 -10.10 4.89
CA ILE A 101 -4.52 -9.98 3.44
C ILE A 101 -5.22 -11.16 2.77
N GLU A 102 -5.64 -10.98 1.52
CA GLU A 102 -6.30 -12.05 0.75
C GLU A 102 -5.31 -13.05 0.18
N SER A 103 -4.16 -12.56 -0.26
CA SER A 103 -3.13 -13.37 -0.90
C SER A 103 -1.76 -12.75 -0.71
N THR A 104 -0.81 -13.53 -0.21
CA THR A 104 0.60 -13.13 -0.17
C THR A 104 1.15 -12.92 -1.58
N GLN A 105 0.73 -13.74 -2.54
CA GLN A 105 1.17 -13.63 -3.93
C GLN A 105 0.72 -12.30 -4.54
N ALA A 106 -0.56 -11.95 -4.39
CA ALA A 106 -1.07 -10.66 -4.86
C ALA A 106 -0.31 -9.49 -4.21
N TRP A 107 0.01 -9.57 -2.92
CA TRP A 107 0.81 -8.53 -2.24
C TRP A 107 2.19 -8.33 -2.89
N VAL A 108 2.87 -9.43 -3.23
CA VAL A 108 4.18 -9.40 -3.89
C VAL A 108 4.06 -8.79 -5.29
N GLU A 109 3.07 -9.19 -6.08
CA GLU A 109 2.81 -8.62 -7.41
C GLU A 109 2.55 -7.11 -7.36
N LEU A 110 1.77 -6.66 -6.38
CA LEU A 110 1.54 -5.22 -6.13
C LEU A 110 2.85 -4.48 -5.80
N ARG A 111 3.82 -5.15 -5.16
CA ARG A 111 5.13 -4.57 -4.83
C ARG A 111 6.02 -4.46 -6.05
N GLU A 112 6.00 -5.46 -6.92
CA GLU A 112 6.69 -5.47 -8.21
C GLU A 112 6.11 -4.40 -9.15
N LEU A 113 4.79 -4.23 -9.18
CA LEU A 113 4.10 -3.14 -9.89
C LEU A 113 4.59 -1.77 -9.44
N ARG A 114 4.67 -1.52 -8.13
CA ARG A 114 5.26 -0.29 -7.61
C ARG A 114 6.69 -0.11 -8.07
N ASN A 115 7.51 -1.16 -8.01
CA ASN A 115 8.92 -1.06 -8.44
C ASN A 115 9.04 -0.69 -9.92
N ARG A 116 8.15 -1.21 -10.78
CA ARG A 116 8.07 -0.80 -12.18
C ARG A 116 7.67 0.66 -12.35
N LEU A 117 6.64 1.12 -11.62
CA LEU A 117 6.17 2.51 -11.69
C LEU A 117 7.15 3.55 -11.16
N VAL A 118 8.04 3.17 -10.24
CA VAL A 118 9.12 4.04 -9.74
C VAL A 118 10.29 4.11 -10.73
N HIS A 119 10.42 3.12 -11.61
CA HIS A 119 11.55 3.05 -12.51
C HIS A 119 11.26 3.75 -13.84
N GLU A 120 12.11 4.71 -14.21
CA GLU A 120 12.07 5.39 -15.52
C GLU A 120 12.32 4.45 -16.72
N TYR A 121 12.68 3.17 -16.51
CA TYR A 121 12.92 2.18 -17.58
C TYR A 121 11.62 1.55 -18.13
N MET A 122 10.50 2.26 -18.13
CA MET A 122 9.36 1.80 -18.91
C MET A 122 9.63 2.15 -20.37
N GLU A 123 10.21 1.19 -21.09
CA GLU A 123 10.69 1.35 -22.47
C GLU A 123 9.55 1.69 -23.46
N SER A 124 8.29 1.49 -23.06
CA SER A 124 7.11 1.86 -23.84
C SER A 124 6.01 2.49 -23.00
N ALA A 125 5.23 3.37 -23.63
CA ALA A 125 4.02 3.96 -23.04
C ALA A 125 2.96 2.90 -22.70
N ASP A 126 2.93 1.80 -23.45
CA ASP A 126 1.99 0.70 -23.22
C ASP A 126 2.32 -0.05 -21.93
N ASP A 127 3.61 -0.30 -21.65
CA ASP A 127 4.02 -0.94 -20.39
C ASP A 127 3.65 -0.06 -19.18
N LEU A 128 3.88 1.26 -19.26
CA LEU A 128 3.55 2.20 -18.19
C LEU A 128 2.04 2.27 -17.96
N LEU A 129 1.27 2.31 -19.04
CA LEU A 129 -0.18 2.24 -18.97
C LEU A 129 -0.65 0.97 -18.25
N ASP A 130 -0.13 -0.19 -18.64
CA ASP A 130 -0.50 -1.48 -18.05
C ASP A 130 -0.13 -1.55 -16.56
N ALA A 131 1.08 -1.12 -16.19
CA ALA A 131 1.51 -1.09 -14.80
C ALA A 131 0.66 -0.14 -13.96
N LEU A 132 0.31 1.04 -14.50
CA LEU A 132 -0.50 2.04 -13.80
C LEU A 132 -1.93 1.55 -13.61
N GLN A 133 -2.52 0.93 -14.62
CA GLN A 133 -3.85 0.34 -14.53
C GLN A 133 -3.91 -0.79 -13.49
N GLN A 134 -2.92 -1.69 -13.50
CA GLN A 134 -2.82 -2.76 -12.50
C GLN A 134 -2.62 -2.21 -11.08
N ALA A 135 -1.77 -1.19 -10.89
CA ALA A 135 -1.60 -0.55 -9.60
C ALA A 135 -2.88 0.15 -9.11
N LEU A 136 -3.63 0.81 -10.02
CA LEU A 136 -4.94 1.39 -9.69
C LEU A 136 -5.93 0.31 -9.23
N GLN A 137 -5.94 -0.85 -9.88
CA GLN A 137 -6.75 -2.02 -9.46
C GLN A 137 -6.29 -2.60 -8.12
N GLY A 138 -5.01 -2.45 -7.76
CA GLY A 138 -4.45 -2.86 -6.46
C GLY A 138 -4.78 -1.91 -5.29
N VAL A 139 -5.27 -0.70 -5.55
CA VAL A 139 -5.58 0.28 -4.48
C VAL A 139 -6.57 -0.27 -3.46
N PRO A 140 -7.73 -0.86 -3.84
CA PRO A 140 -8.64 -1.49 -2.90
C PRO A 140 -7.96 -2.51 -1.99
N VAL A 141 -7.11 -3.39 -2.53
CA VAL A 141 -6.38 -4.42 -1.78
C VAL A 141 -5.56 -3.79 -0.64
N LEU A 142 -4.82 -2.71 -0.91
CA LEU A 142 -4.03 -2.03 0.11
C LEU A 142 -4.93 -1.32 1.15
N THR A 143 -5.98 -0.64 0.71
CA THR A 143 -6.88 0.09 1.62
C THR A 143 -7.70 -0.85 2.51
N GLU A 144 -8.13 -1.99 1.99
CA GLU A 144 -8.84 -3.02 2.74
C GLU A 144 -7.91 -3.74 3.71
N THR A 145 -6.69 -4.04 3.31
CA THR A 145 -5.66 -4.59 4.21
C THR A 145 -5.48 -3.68 5.43
N GLN A 146 -5.37 -2.36 5.20
CA GLN A 146 -5.29 -1.38 6.29
C GLN A 146 -6.49 -1.49 7.24
N CYS A 147 -7.71 -1.57 6.70
CA CYS A 147 -8.93 -1.69 7.50
C CYS A 147 -8.98 -3.00 8.29
N ARG A 148 -8.62 -4.14 7.69
CA ARG A 148 -8.60 -5.45 8.35
C ARG A 148 -7.59 -5.49 9.50
N MET A 149 -6.38 -4.97 9.26
CA MET A 149 -5.34 -4.84 10.28
C MET A 149 -5.77 -3.92 11.44
N ALA A 150 -6.36 -2.76 11.13
CA ALA A 150 -6.86 -1.82 12.14
C ALA A 150 -7.99 -2.43 13.00
N ALA A 151 -8.93 -3.14 12.36
CA ALA A 151 -10.02 -3.82 13.05
C ALA A 151 -9.53 -4.93 13.98
N TYR A 152 -8.51 -5.68 13.57
CA TYR A 152 -7.86 -6.67 14.43
C TYR A 152 -7.20 -6.01 15.64
N ALA A 153 -6.43 -4.94 15.43
CA ALA A 153 -5.75 -4.22 16.50
C ALA A 153 -6.75 -3.63 17.53
N GLN A 154 -7.90 -3.11 17.07
CA GLN A 154 -8.99 -2.67 17.94
C GLN A 154 -9.50 -3.81 18.83
N LYS A 155 -9.79 -4.98 18.25
CA LYS A 155 -10.24 -6.16 19.01
C LYS A 155 -9.20 -6.65 20.02
N ALA A 156 -7.91 -6.50 19.71
CA ALA A 156 -6.80 -6.86 20.58
C ALA A 156 -6.50 -5.82 21.69
N GLY A 157 -7.27 -4.74 21.80
CA GLY A 157 -7.11 -3.72 22.85
C GLY A 157 -5.91 -2.79 22.62
N VAL A 158 -5.56 -2.53 21.36
CA VAL A 158 -4.42 -1.68 20.95
C VAL A 158 -4.81 -0.20 20.77
N THR A 159 -6.10 0.10 20.67
CA THR A 159 -6.67 1.45 20.46
C THR A 159 -7.81 1.73 21.40
#